data_AF-A0A4V2AF35-F1
#
_entry.id   AF-A0A4V2AF35-F1
#
_cell.length_a   1.000
_cell.length_b   1.000
_cell.length_c   1.000
_cell.angle_alpha   90.00
_cell.angle_beta   90.00
_cell.angle_gamma   90.00
#
_symmetry.space_group_name_H-M   'P 1'
#
loop_
_entity.id
_entity.type
_entity.pdbx_description
1 polymer ?
#
loop_
_entity_poly.entity_id
_entity_poly.type
_entity_poly.pdbx_seq_one_letter_code
_entity_poly.pdbx_strand_id
1 'polypeptide(L)'
;MKRLLIVFLLFAVTAKGQEPVFRTSADIYAGLRKLNVLGSVLYVAAHPDDENTRLLAYFAKDRMYRTGYMSLTRGDGGQNLIGDEQGVELGLIRTQEL
;
A
#
# COMPACT_ATOMS: atom_id res chain seq x y z
N MET A 1 -18.02 32.54 28.52
CA MET A 1 -17.24 31.39 29.05
C MET A 1 -18.04 30.08 29.08
N LYS A 2 -19.24 30.02 29.70
CA LYS A 2 -20.04 28.77 29.76
C LYS A 2 -20.44 28.17 28.40
N ARG A 3 -20.75 29.01 27.39
CA ARG A 3 -21.07 28.54 26.03
C ARG A 3 -19.88 27.88 25.31
N LEU A 4 -18.66 28.39 25.53
CA LEU A 4 -17.43 27.81 24.98
C LEU A 4 -17.14 26.44 25.59
N LEU A 5 -17.42 26.29 26.89
CA LEU A 5 -17.28 25.03 27.62
C LEU A 5 -18.23 23.94 27.08
N ILE A 6 -19.46 24.31 26.72
CA ILE A 6 -20.46 23.39 26.14
C ILE A 6 -20.05 22.91 24.75
N VAL A 7 -19.54 23.82 23.90
CA VAL A 7 -19.02 23.46 22.56
C VAL A 7 -17.83 22.51 22.67
N PHE A 8 -16.92 22.76 23.61
CA PHE A 8 -15.79 21.87 23.87
C PHE A 8 -16.25 20.48 24.34
N LEU A 9 -17.24 20.42 25.22
CA LEU A 9 -17.81 19.14 25.70
C LEU A 9 -18.46 18.33 24.57
N LEU A 10 -19.19 18.99 23.67
CA LEU A 10 -19.82 18.37 22.50
C LEU A 10 -18.78 17.77 21.52
N PHE A 11 -17.63 18.43 21.36
CA PHE A 11 -16.55 17.94 20.50
C PHE A 11 -15.79 16.76 21.12
N ALA A 12 -15.67 16.71 22.45
CA ALA A 12 -15.05 15.58 23.14
C ALA A 12 -15.89 14.29 23.03
N VAL A 13 -17.22 14.41 22.96
CA VAL A 13 -18.14 13.26 22.84
C VAL A 13 -18.07 12.59 21.47
N THR A 14 -17.66 13.31 20.41
CA THR A 14 -17.53 12.76 19.05
C THR A 14 -16.15 12.22 18.72
N ALA A 15 -15.21 12.24 19.68
CA ALA A 15 -13.88 11.68 19.48
C ALA A 15 -13.95 10.14 19.38
N LYS A 16 -13.86 9.61 18.16
CA LYS A 16 -13.62 8.18 17.95
C LYS A 16 -12.15 7.87 18.20
N GLY A 17 -11.87 7.04 19.20
CA GLY A 17 -10.54 6.49 19.43
C GLY A 17 -10.10 5.59 18.28
N GLN A 18 -8.81 5.55 18.00
CA GLN A 18 -8.25 4.60 17.05
C GLN A 18 -8.36 3.19 17.63
N GLU A 19 -8.92 2.26 16.86
CA GLU A 19 -8.97 0.86 17.25
C GLU A 19 -7.54 0.31 17.37
N PRO A 20 -7.20 -0.39 18.46
CA PRO A 20 -5.86 -0.94 18.61
C PRO A 20 -5.59 -1.98 17.52
N VAL A 21 -4.43 -1.86 16.87
CA VAL A 21 -3.96 -2.88 15.93
C VAL A 21 -3.57 -4.13 16.71
N PHE A 22 -4.41 -5.15 16.67
CA PHE A 22 -4.08 -6.46 17.24
C PHE A 22 -3.00 -7.13 16.39
N ARG A 23 -1.80 -7.30 16.94
CA ARG A 23 -0.72 -8.06 16.31
C ARG A 23 -0.68 -9.45 16.91
N THR A 24 -0.56 -10.47 16.06
CA THR A 24 -0.30 -11.83 16.52
C THR A 24 1.14 -11.96 17.01
N SER A 25 1.43 -13.03 17.74
CA SER A 25 2.81 -13.38 18.11
C SER A 25 3.71 -13.58 16.88
N ALA A 26 3.15 -14.10 15.78
CA ALA A 26 3.83 -14.25 14.50
C ALA A 26 4.21 -12.89 13.88
N ASP A 27 3.31 -11.90 13.92
CA ASP A 27 3.58 -10.55 13.40
C ASP A 27 4.70 -9.85 14.19
N ILE A 28 4.69 -9.99 15.51
CA ILE A 28 5.73 -9.45 16.40
C ILE A 28 7.07 -10.13 16.09
N TYR A 29 7.09 -11.46 15.97
CA TYR A 29 8.30 -12.21 15.65
C TYR A 29 8.89 -11.81 14.29
N ALA A 30 8.05 -11.69 13.25
CA ALA A 30 8.47 -11.21 11.94
C ALA A 30 9.04 -9.78 12.00
N GLY A 31 8.42 -8.90 12.79
CA GLY A 31 8.93 -7.56 13.05
C GLY A 31 10.32 -7.55 13.69
N LEU A 32 10.52 -8.38 14.72
CA LEU A 32 11.83 -8.54 15.37
C LEU A 32 12.89 -9.07 14.40
N ARG A 33 12.54 -10.05 13.56
CA ARG A 33 13.43 -10.56 12.51
C ARG A 33 13.83 -9.50 11.49
N LYS A 34 12.93 -8.56 11.18
CA LYS A 34 13.17 -7.46 10.25
C LYS A 34 14.03 -6.33 10.84
N LEU A 35 14.11 -6.17 12.17
CA LEU A 35 14.81 -5.03 12.80
C LEU A 35 16.25 -4.82 12.31
N ASN A 36 16.99 -5.91 12.08
CA ASN A 36 18.38 -5.85 11.62
C ASN A 36 18.53 -6.03 10.10
N VAL A 37 17.44 -5.89 9.33
CA VAL A 37 17.45 -5.98 7.88
C VAL A 37 17.38 -4.59 7.27
N LEU A 38 18.51 -4.13 6.72
CA LEU A 38 18.66 -2.78 6.15
C LEU A 38 18.55 -2.74 4.61
N GLY A 39 18.36 -3.90 3.97
CA GLY A 39 18.25 -4.01 2.52
C GLY A 39 17.02 -3.30 1.96
N SER A 40 17.18 -2.60 0.85
CA SER A 40 16.11 -1.96 0.10
C SER A 40 16.24 -2.28 -1.38
N VAL A 41 15.10 -2.52 -2.04
CA VAL A 41 15.01 -2.84 -3.47
C VAL A 41 13.91 -2.00 -4.09
N LEU A 42 14.21 -1.33 -5.20
CA LEU A 42 13.23 -0.71 -6.07
C LEU A 42 13.31 -1.40 -7.44
N TYR A 43 12.26 -2.13 -7.81
CA TYR A 43 12.15 -2.74 -9.13
C TYR A 43 11.45 -1.74 -10.06
N VAL A 44 12.12 -1.33 -11.13
CA VAL A 44 11.59 -0.37 -12.10
C VAL A 44 11.25 -1.08 -13.40
N ALA A 45 10.07 -0.84 -13.95
CA ALA A 45 9.60 -1.44 -15.20
C ALA A 45 8.78 -0.46 -16.04
N ALA A 46 8.44 -0.81 -17.28
CA ALA A 46 7.79 0.10 -18.20
C ALA A 46 6.28 0.23 -17.91
N HIS A 47 5.58 -0.89 -17.75
CA HIS A 47 4.13 -0.96 -17.59
C HIS A 47 3.74 -1.77 -16.34
N PRO A 48 2.54 -1.55 -15.76
CA PRO A 48 1.96 -2.48 -14.80
C PRO A 48 1.80 -3.85 -15.47
N ASP A 49 2.30 -4.97 -14.92
CA ASP A 49 2.42 -6.34 -15.49
C ASP A 49 3.84 -6.81 -15.86
N ASP A 50 4.81 -5.91 -15.98
CA ASP A 50 6.20 -6.25 -16.27
C ASP A 50 6.96 -6.82 -15.05
N GLU A 51 6.33 -6.92 -13.89
CA GLU A 51 6.98 -7.34 -12.66
C GLU A 51 7.27 -8.85 -12.59
N ASN A 52 8.39 -9.21 -11.97
CA ASN A 52 8.62 -10.58 -11.51
C ASN A 52 8.08 -10.74 -10.09
N THR A 53 6.81 -11.14 -9.96
CA THR A 53 6.13 -11.29 -8.67
C THR A 53 6.86 -12.23 -7.70
N ARG A 54 7.49 -13.30 -8.21
CA ARG A 54 8.25 -14.26 -7.39
C ARG A 54 9.49 -13.62 -6.79
N LEU A 55 10.21 -12.83 -7.57
CA LEU A 55 11.39 -12.12 -7.12
C LEU A 55 11.04 -11.03 -6.09
N LEU A 56 9.96 -10.29 -6.32
CA LEU A 56 9.47 -9.29 -5.36
C LEU A 56 9.03 -9.95 -4.05
N ALA A 57 8.34 -11.09 -4.11
CA ALA A 57 7.96 -11.85 -2.92
C ALA A 57 9.19 -12.36 -2.16
N TYR A 58 10.21 -12.87 -2.87
CA TYR A 58 11.48 -13.27 -2.26
C TYR A 58 12.13 -12.10 -1.51
N PHE A 59 12.29 -10.94 -2.14
CA PHE A 59 12.88 -9.79 -1.47
C PHE A 59 12.05 -9.29 -0.29
N ALA A 60 10.73 -9.20 -0.43
CA ALA A 60 9.87 -8.62 0.58
C ALA A 60 9.59 -9.56 1.77
N LYS A 61 9.49 -10.87 1.52
CA LYS A 61 9.06 -11.87 2.52
C LYS A 61 10.21 -12.72 3.05
N ASP A 62 11.01 -13.31 2.17
CA ASP A 62 12.13 -14.17 2.58
C ASP A 62 13.29 -13.32 3.11
N ARG A 63 13.72 -12.34 2.31
CA ARG A 63 14.84 -11.45 2.66
C ARG A 63 14.44 -10.30 3.57
N MET A 64 13.13 -10.04 3.71
CA MET A 64 12.55 -8.94 4.51
C MET A 64 13.06 -7.53 4.11
N TYR A 65 13.53 -7.38 2.87
CA TYR A 65 13.96 -6.09 2.33
C TYR A 65 12.78 -5.16 2.16
N ARG A 66 13.01 -3.85 2.32
CA ARG A 66 12.06 -2.84 1.89
C ARG A 66 11.99 -2.89 0.37
N THR A 67 10.93 -3.49 -0.15
CA THR A 67 10.78 -3.78 -1.58
C THR A 67 9.66 -2.92 -2.14
N GLY A 68 9.94 -2.18 -3.20
CA GLY A 68 8.95 -1.41 -3.96
C GLY A 68 9.01 -1.78 -5.44
N TYR A 69 7.87 -1.63 -6.10
CA TYR A 69 7.74 -1.72 -7.55
C TYR A 69 7.35 -0.34 -8.09
N MET A 70 7.94 0.06 -9.21
CA MET A 70 7.65 1.32 -9.89
C MET A 70 7.52 1.07 -11.39
N SER A 71 6.29 1.15 -11.89
CA SER A 71 6.05 1.26 -13.33
C SER A 71 6.25 2.72 -13.77
N LEU A 72 6.86 2.90 -14.95
CA LEU A 72 7.07 4.23 -15.52
C LEU A 72 5.79 4.80 -16.18
N THR A 73 4.84 3.93 -16.48
CA THR A 73 3.54 4.28 -17.03
C THR A 73 2.42 3.60 -16.24
N ARG A 74 1.18 4.03 -16.48
CA ARG A 74 -0.02 3.33 -15.99
C ARG A 74 -0.56 2.28 -16.96
N GLY A 75 0.13 2.04 -18.08
CA GLY A 75 -0.33 1.08 -19.10
C GLY A 75 -1.52 1.58 -19.94
N ASP A 76 -1.72 2.90 -20.04
CA ASP A 76 -2.83 3.55 -20.76
C ASP A 76 -2.93 3.14 -22.24
N GLY A 77 -1.81 2.77 -22.87
CA GLY A 77 -1.74 2.33 -24.28
C GLY A 77 -1.97 0.83 -24.51
N GLY A 78 -2.36 0.09 -23.48
CA GLY A 78 -2.60 -1.36 -23.56
C GLY A 78 -3.94 -1.73 -24.21
N GLN A 79 -4.20 -3.04 -24.27
CA GLN A 79 -5.49 -3.58 -24.67
C GLN A 79 -6.31 -3.95 -23.43
N ASN A 80 -7.61 -3.68 -23.49
CA ASN A 80 -8.58 -4.16 -22.50
C ASN A 80 -9.32 -5.38 -23.08
N LEU A 81 -9.16 -6.55 -22.46
CA LEU A 81 -9.78 -7.80 -22.94
C LEU A 81 -11.18 -8.04 -22.37
N ILE A 82 -11.60 -7.26 -21.37
CA ILE A 82 -12.82 -7.51 -20.58
C ILE A 82 -13.79 -6.32 -20.60
N GLY A 83 -13.45 -5.24 -21.29
CA GLY A 83 -14.24 -4.01 -21.36
C GLY A 83 -13.80 -3.10 -22.50
N ASP A 84 -14.45 -1.94 -22.60
CA ASP A 84 -14.27 -1.00 -23.69
C ASP A 84 -13.31 0.17 -23.33
N GLU A 85 -12.84 0.24 -22.08
CA GLU A 85 -12.00 1.33 -21.59
C GLU A 85 -10.63 1.36 -22.29
N GLN A 86 -10.19 2.56 -22.69
CA GLN A 86 -8.91 2.80 -23.35
C GLN A 86 -8.24 4.08 -22.84
N GLY A 87 -6.95 4.24 -23.12
CA GLY A 87 -6.21 5.44 -22.74
C GLY A 87 -6.23 5.67 -21.24
N VAL A 88 -6.60 6.88 -20.82
CA VAL A 88 -6.56 7.31 -19.40
C VAL A 88 -7.48 6.48 -18.50
N GLU A 89 -8.64 6.06 -19.01
CA GLU A 89 -9.58 5.23 -18.25
C GLU A 89 -9.01 3.85 -18.00
N LEU A 90 -8.36 3.25 -19.01
CA LEU A 90 -7.69 1.97 -18.87
C LEU A 90 -6.54 2.06 -17.86
N GLY A 91 -5.65 3.05 -17.96
CA GLY A 91 -4.58 3.13 -16.97
C GLY A 91 -5.06 3.49 -15.57
N LEU A 92 -6.22 4.13 -15.40
CA LEU A 92 -6.84 4.28 -14.08
C LEU A 92 -7.23 2.91 -13.49
N ILE A 93 -7.87 2.06 -14.30
CA ILE A 93 -8.25 0.69 -13.89
C ILE A 93 -7.00 -0.12 -13.54
N ARG A 94 -5.99 -0.13 -14.44
CA ARG A 94 -4.75 -0.89 -14.23
C ARG A 94 -3.91 -0.41 -13.05
N THR A 95 -4.05 0.85 -12.65
CA THR A 95 -3.43 1.36 -11.42
C THR A 95 -4.02 0.71 -10.15
N GLN A 96 -5.27 0.22 -10.21
CA GLN A 96 -5.92 -0.48 -9.11
C GLN A 96 -5.76 -2.01 -9.16
N GLU A 97 -5.19 -2.55 -10.25
CA GLU A 97 -4.90 -3.99 -10.38
C GLU A 97 -3.66 -4.41 -9.59
N LEU A 98 -2.72 -3.48 -9.33
CA LEU A 98 -1.48 -3.65 -8.56
C LEU A 98 -1.61 -3.14 -7.12
#